data_AF-A0A7N5JXB6-F1
#
_entry.id   AF-A0A7N5JXB6-F1
#
_cell.length_a   1.000
_cell.length_b   1.000
_cell.length_c   1.000
_cell.angle_alpha   90.00
_cell.angle_beta   90.00
_cell.angle_gamma   90.00
#
_symmetry.space_group_name_H-M   'P 1'
#
loop_
_entity.id
_entity.type
_entity.pdbx_description
1 polymer ?
#
loop_
_entity_poly.entity_id
_entity_poly.type
_entity_poly.pdbx_seq_one_letter_code
_entity_poly.pdbx_strand_id
1 'polypeptide(L)' 'MVVTEEINNVSDLGVFIYQLCVGKETFRLQRREKIIGLQKRSAEKCHIIRHFENVFIVETKICQQ' A
#
# COMPACT_ATOMS: atom_id res chain seq x y z
N MET A 1 11.98 -1.97 7.89
CA MET A 1 12.40 -1.28 6.66
C MET A 1 13.24 -0.10 7.06
N VAL A 2 14.41 0.06 6.45
CA VAL A 2 15.35 1.15 6.72
C VAL A 2 15.37 2.03 5.48
N VAL A 3 15.22 3.34 5.65
CA VAL A 3 15.33 4.29 4.54
C VAL A 3 16.79 4.43 4.19
N THR A 4 17.16 4.10 2.95
CA THR A 4 18.55 4.12 2.48
C THR A 4 18.87 5.37 1.68
N GLU A 5 18.00 5.75 0.74
CA GLU A 5 18.24 6.88 -0.17
C GLU A 5 16.95 7.46 -0.76
N GLU A 6 17.03 8.71 -1.23
CA GLU A 6 15.97 9.38 -1.98
C GLU A 6 16.10 9.07 -3.47
N ILE A 7 15.05 8.52 -4.07
CA ILE A 7 15.05 8.12 -5.48
C ILE A 7 14.54 9.28 -6.34
N ASN A 8 15.43 9.86 -7.15
CA ASN A 8 15.10 10.99 -8.04
C ASN A 8 14.39 10.56 -9.33
N ASN A 9 14.62 9.32 -9.80
CA ASN A 9 14.03 8.78 -11.01
C ASN A 9 13.26 7.48 -10.70
N VAL A 10 11.94 7.57 -10.70
CA VAL A 10 11.04 6.44 -10.38
C VAL A 10 11.13 5.31 -11.42
N SER A 11 11.73 5.56 -12.59
CA SER A 11 11.94 4.55 -13.63
C SER A 11 12.85 3.40 -13.17
N ASP A 12 13.84 3.70 -12.33
CA ASP A 12 14.77 2.69 -11.79
C ASP A 12 14.05 1.71 -10.84
N LEU A 13 12.96 2.18 -10.23
CA LEU A 13 12.08 1.34 -9.41
C LEU A 13 11.45 0.22 -10.25
N GLY A 14 11.22 0.45 -11.54
CA GLY A 14 10.65 -0.56 -12.44
C GLY A 14 11.55 -1.79 -12.59
N VAL A 15 12.86 -1.58 -12.74
CA VAL A 15 13.85 -2.67 -12.82
C VAL A 15 13.92 -3.43 -11.49
N PHE A 16 13.94 -2.71 -10.39
CA PHE A 16 13.97 -3.31 -9.05
C PHE A 16 12.71 -4.14 -8.76
N ILE A 17 11.52 -3.60 -9.07
CA ILE A 17 10.25 -4.31 -8.95
C ILE A 17 10.27 -5.56 -9.82
N TYR A 18 10.75 -5.47 -11.07
CA TYR A 18 10.86 -6.62 -11.96
C TYR A 18 11.74 -7.72 -11.35
N GLN A 19 12.93 -7.38 -10.84
CA GLN A 19 13.82 -8.34 -10.19
C GLN A 19 13.18 -9.02 -8.97
N LEU A 20 12.36 -8.31 -8.20
CA LEU A 20 11.65 -8.88 -7.04
C LEU A 20 10.47 -9.76 -7.43
N CYS A 21 9.81 -9.45 -8.54
CA CYS A 21 8.55 -10.07 -8.95
C CYS A 21 8.72 -11.16 -10.01
N VAL A 22 9.86 -11.25 -10.69
CA VAL A 22 10.10 -12.28 -11.71
C VAL A 22 9.89 -13.68 -11.13
N GLY A 23 9.12 -14.52 -11.84
CA GLY A 23 8.77 -15.87 -11.40
C GLY A 23 7.70 -15.97 -10.30
N LYS A 24 7.12 -14.85 -9.87
CA LYS A 24 6.00 -14.83 -8.91
C LYS A 24 4.70 -14.46 -9.60
N GLU A 25 3.58 -14.93 -9.07
CA GLU A 25 2.27 -14.45 -9.48
C GLU A 25 2.14 -12.96 -9.12
N THR A 26 1.79 -12.15 -10.12
CA THR A 26 1.59 -10.71 -9.95
C THR A 26 0.14 -10.37 -10.21
N PHE A 27 -0.45 -9.58 -9.31
CA PHE A 27 -1.87 -9.23 -9.37
C PHE A 27 -2.03 -7.73 -9.53
N ARG A 28 -2.85 -7.33 -10.51
CA ARG A 28 -3.23 -5.92 -10.64
C ARG A 28 -4.24 -5.58 -9.56
N LEU A 29 -3.82 -4.71 -8.65
CA LEU A 29 -4.72 -4.17 -7.63
C LEU A 29 -5.61 -3.10 -8.24
N GLN A 30 -6.92 -3.29 -8.13
CA GLN A 30 -7.90 -2.26 -8.42
C GLN A 30 -8.43 -1.71 -7.11
N ARG A 31 -8.42 -0.37 -7.00
CA ARG A 31 -9.13 0.30 -5.93
C ARG A 31 -10.62 0.01 -6.13
N ARG A 32 -11.25 -0.69 -5.20
CA ARG A 32 -12.71 -0.70 -5.12
C ARG A 32 -13.15 0.75 -4.95
N GLU A 33 -13.84 1.29 -5.94
CA GLU A 33 -14.52 2.57 -5.77
C GLU A 33 -15.40 2.47 -4.52
N LYS A 34 -15.47 3.57 -3.76
CA LYS A 34 -16.17 3.57 -2.47
C LYS A 34 -17.57 3.03 -2.72
N ILE A 35 -17.87 1.87 -2.13
CA ILE A 35 -19.22 1.31 -2.13
C ILE A 35 -20.13 2.41 -1.62
N ILE A 36 -21.01 2.90 -2.49
CA ILE A 36 -22.02 3.90 -2.17
C ILE A 36 -22.82 3.34 -1.00
N GLY A 37 -22.72 3.98 0.18
CA GLY A 37 -23.40 3.54 1.41
C GLY A 37 -22.49 3.19 2.58
N LEU A 38 -21.20 2.93 2.37
CA LEU A 38 -20.25 2.70 3.46
C LEU A 38 -19.64 4.04 3.90
N GLN A 39 -20.41 4.81 4.68
CA GLN A 39 -19.85 5.97 5.37
C GLN A 39 -18.81 5.47 6.38
N LYS A 40 -17.54 5.84 6.18
CA LYS A 40 -16.54 5.76 7.25
C LYS A 40 -17.12 6.51 8.45
N ARG A 41 -17.43 5.79 9.55
CA ARG A 41 -17.68 6.46 10.84
C ARG A 41 -16.51 7.40 11.09
N SER A 42 -16.77 8.62 11.52
CA SER A 42 -15.74 9.60 11.86
C SER A 42 -14.82 8.98 12.89
N ALA A 43 -13.69 8.47 12.43
CA ALA A 43 -12.65 7.94 13.30
C ALA A 43 -11.77 9.16 13.62
N GLU A 44 -11.80 9.58 14.88
CA GLU A 44 -10.96 10.64 15.46
C GLU A 44 -9.55 10.58 14.87
N LYS A 45 -9.05 11.67 14.26
CA LYS A 45 -7.73 11.79 13.56
C LYS A 45 -6.91 10.48 13.50
N CYS A 46 -7.37 9.50 12.72
CA CYS A 46 -6.65 8.23 12.61
C CYS A 46 -5.69 8.28 11.43
N HIS A 47 -4.47 7.83 11.67
CA HIS A 47 -3.49 7.54 10.63
C HIS A 47 -3.75 6.15 10.07
N ILE A 48 -3.79 6.04 8.74
CA ILE A 48 -4.02 4.79 8.03
C ILE A 48 -2.71 4.38 7.39
N ILE A 49 -2.20 3.22 7.79
CA ILE A 49 -1.01 2.60 7.19
C ILE A 49 -1.49 1.39 6.39
N ARG A 50 -1.16 1.35 5.10
CA ARG A 50 -1.40 0.18 4.25
C ARG A 50 -0.09 -0.51 4.00
N HIS A 51 0.02 -1.76 4.41
CA HIS A 51 1.23 -2.56 4.21
C HIS A 51 0.91 -3.91 3.58
N PHE A 52 1.90 -4.49 2.91
CA PHE A 52 1.84 -5.85 2.42
C PHE A 52 2.44 -6.75 3.48
N GLU A 53 1.61 -7.53 4.15
CA GLU A 53 2.09 -8.60 5.03
C GLU A 53 2.46 -9.84 4.21
N ASN A 54 1.80 -10.04 3.06
CA ASN A 54 2.09 -11.09 2.08
C ASN A 54 1.41 -10.77 0.73
N VAL A 55 0.64 -11.70 0.15
CA VAL A 55 -0.16 -11.55 -1.08
C VAL A 55 -1.40 -10.65 -0.95
N PHE A 56 -1.74 -10.19 0.25
CA PHE A 56 -2.85 -9.27 0.49
C PHE A 56 -2.39 -7.97 1.16
N ILE A 57 -3.07 -6.87 0.83
CA ILE A 57 -2.88 -5.58 1.48
C ILE A 57 -3.62 -5.58 2.81
N VAL A 58 -2.91 -5.27 3.87
CA VAL A 58 -3.45 -5.06 5.22
C VAL A 58 -3.56 -3.55 5.48
N GLU A 59 -4.71 -3.13 6.00
CA GLU A 59 -4.94 -1.74 6.43
C GLU A 59 -4.94 -1.66 7.96
N THR A 60 -3.90 -1.04 8.51
CA THR A 60 -3.77 -0.78 9.95
C THR A 60 -4.21 0.66 10.22
N LYS A 61 -5.12 0.83 11.20
CA LYS A 61 -5.62 2.14 11.63
C LYS A 61 -5.09 2.44 13.02
N ILE A 62 -4.35 3.53 13.14
CA ILE A 62 -3.86 4.04 14.41
C ILE A 62 -4.64 5.31 14.71
N CYS A 63 -5.47 5.28 15.74
CA CYS A 63 -6.31 6.41 16.13
C CYS A 63 -5.71 7.11 17.34
N GLN A 64 -5.72 8.45 17.33
CA GLN A 64 -5.44 9.23 18.53
C GLN A 64 -6.61 9.04 19.49
N GLN A 65 -6.29 8.79 20.77
CA GLN A 65 -7.26 8.60 21.84
C GLN A 65 -7.68 9.94 22.44
#